data_AF-A0A6G9Z630-F1
#
_entry.id   AF-A0A6G9Z630-F1
#
_cell.length_a   1.000
_cell.length_b   1.000
_cell.length_c   1.000
_cell.angle_alpha   90.00
_cell.angle_beta   90.00
_cell.angle_gamma   90.00
#
_symmetry.space_group_name_H-M   'P 1'
#
loop_
_entity.id
_entity.type
_entity.pdbx_description
1 polymer ?
#
loop_
_entity_poly.entity_id
_entity_poly.type
_entity_poly.pdbx_seq_one_letter_code
_entity_poly.pdbx_strand_id
1 'polypeptide(L)'
;MAHPDRVWYAAYGSNLHADRFAYYLRGGPLPGTPRTYPGCRDSAPPQDIRPLTLPGCVYFAWESPVWTGGIAFYADRPLTGWPQGTAARGYLLTAQQFSDLRTQEMYRVPGEAPDLDLRDTLRHGRSVLGPGRYETLIHVGDIDGAPVLTFTSSWDPAAVDLRAPSARYLTVLATGLAESHHWTPEQIVDYLGKRPGVHGNWSRSDLRDLVGDRY
;
A
#
# COMPACT_ATOMS: atom_id res chain seq x y z
N MET A 1 12.47 -8.89 -21.63
CA MET A 1 11.26 -8.04 -21.76
C MET A 1 11.71 -6.59 -21.80
N ALA A 2 11.10 -5.76 -22.65
CA ALA A 2 11.34 -4.33 -22.64
C ALA A 2 10.87 -3.74 -21.30
N HIS A 3 11.48 -2.64 -20.87
CA HIS A 3 11.04 -1.92 -19.68
C HIS A 3 9.65 -1.33 -19.95
N PRO A 4 8.65 -1.54 -19.08
CA PRO A 4 7.32 -0.99 -19.34
C PRO A 4 7.34 0.53 -19.21
N ASP A 5 6.59 1.23 -20.06
CA ASP A 5 6.39 2.68 -19.96
C ASP A 5 5.42 3.06 -18.84
N ARG A 6 4.53 2.12 -18.48
CA ARG A 6 3.44 2.29 -17.52
C ARG A 6 3.32 1.08 -16.61
N VAL A 7 2.94 1.33 -15.37
CA VAL A 7 2.66 0.29 -14.38
C VAL A 7 1.44 0.67 -13.56
N TRP A 8 0.67 -0.33 -13.14
CA TRP A 8 -0.36 -0.16 -12.12
C TRP A 8 0.27 -0.29 -10.75
N TYR A 9 0.31 0.79 -9.96
CA TYR A 9 0.64 0.68 -8.54
C TYR A 9 -0.59 0.25 -7.75
N ALA A 10 -0.54 -0.94 -7.15
CA ALA A 10 -1.59 -1.43 -6.27
C ALA A 10 -1.32 -1.02 -4.81
N ALA A 11 -1.93 0.09 -4.39
CA ALA A 11 -1.86 0.60 -3.04
C ALA A 11 -2.81 -0.17 -2.10
N TYR A 12 -2.27 -0.90 -1.13
CA TYR A 12 -3.05 -1.66 -0.14
C TYR A 12 -2.99 -1.07 1.29
N GLY A 13 -2.09 -0.12 1.53
CA GLY A 13 -1.88 0.56 2.81
C GLY A 13 -2.46 1.96 2.81
N SER A 14 -1.78 2.92 3.48
CA SER A 14 -2.30 4.29 3.61
C SER A 14 -2.51 5.04 2.29
N ASN A 15 -1.88 4.58 1.21
CA ASN A 15 -2.07 5.14 -0.13
C ASN A 15 -3.40 4.72 -0.78
N LEU A 16 -4.24 3.91 -0.11
CA LEU A 16 -5.65 3.74 -0.47
C LEU A 16 -6.41 5.09 -0.47
N HIS A 17 -6.08 5.97 0.49
CA HIS A 17 -6.66 7.30 0.63
C HIS A 17 -6.06 8.26 -0.41
N ALA A 18 -6.87 8.72 -1.36
CA ALA A 18 -6.38 9.47 -2.53
C ALA A 18 -5.68 10.78 -2.16
N ASP A 19 -6.27 11.55 -1.25
CA ASP A 19 -5.70 12.84 -0.85
C ASP A 19 -4.33 12.69 -0.21
N ARG A 20 -4.14 11.61 0.57
CA ARG A 20 -2.83 11.26 1.10
C ARG A 20 -1.85 10.87 -0.01
N PHE A 21 -2.27 10.00 -0.93
CA PHE A 21 -1.42 9.56 -2.03
C PHE A 21 -0.97 10.73 -2.92
N ALA A 22 -1.83 11.74 -3.12
CA ALA A 22 -1.53 12.89 -3.95
C ALA A 22 -0.28 13.69 -3.50
N TYR A 23 0.11 13.63 -2.21
CA TYR A 23 1.35 14.23 -1.74
C TYR A 23 2.61 13.53 -2.25
N TYR A 24 2.56 12.22 -2.51
CA TYR A 24 3.69 11.52 -3.15
C TYR A 24 3.89 11.97 -4.59
N LEU A 25 2.81 12.33 -5.29
CA LEU A 25 2.88 12.80 -6.67
C LEU A 25 3.26 14.29 -6.76
N ARG A 26 2.50 15.15 -6.08
CA ARG A 26 2.65 16.61 -6.19
C ARG A 26 3.71 17.21 -5.25
N GLY A 27 4.10 16.46 -4.22
CA GLY A 27 4.93 16.99 -3.14
C GLY A 27 4.17 17.93 -2.21
N GLY A 28 4.88 18.45 -1.22
CA GLY A 28 4.37 19.46 -0.28
C GLY A 28 4.23 18.97 1.16
N PRO A 29 3.90 19.88 2.09
CA PRO A 29 3.76 19.58 3.50
C PRO A 29 2.46 18.82 3.76
N LEU A 30 2.54 17.67 4.43
CA LEU A 30 1.37 16.92 4.85
C LEU A 30 0.74 17.59 6.09
N PRO A 31 -0.52 18.06 6.03
CA PRO A 31 -1.16 18.79 7.13
C PRO A 31 -1.13 18.01 8.44
N GLY A 32 -0.86 18.72 9.54
CA GLY A 32 -0.83 18.13 10.88
C GLY A 32 0.38 17.24 11.16
N THR A 33 1.41 17.24 10.30
CA THR A 33 2.65 16.48 10.51
C THR A 33 3.88 17.32 10.13
N PRO A 34 5.08 17.02 10.65
CA PRO A 34 6.32 17.64 10.19
C PRO A 34 6.82 17.06 8.83
N ARG A 35 6.07 16.15 8.20
CA ARG A 35 6.49 15.47 6.98
C ARG A 35 6.22 16.36 5.76
N THR A 36 7.28 16.65 5.02
CA THR A 36 7.20 17.22 3.66
C THR A 36 7.57 16.15 2.65
N TYR A 37 6.74 15.99 1.62
CA TYR A 37 6.98 15.08 0.51
C TYR A 37 7.75 15.81 -0.60
N PRO A 38 8.83 15.22 -1.13
CA PRO A 38 9.51 15.74 -2.31
C PRO A 38 8.58 15.85 -3.53
N GLY A 39 7.65 14.90 -3.69
CA GLY A 39 6.87 14.76 -4.91
C GLY A 39 7.63 13.98 -5.98
N CYS A 40 6.89 13.52 -7.00
CA CYS A 40 7.48 12.91 -8.18
C CYS A 40 8.08 13.98 -9.10
N ARG A 41 9.08 13.60 -9.90
CA ARG A 41 9.65 14.45 -10.96
C ARG A 41 8.60 14.79 -12.02
N ASP A 42 7.72 13.83 -12.31
CA ASP A 42 6.48 14.04 -13.04
C ASP A 42 5.30 14.06 -12.06
N SER A 43 4.76 15.25 -11.80
CA SER A 43 3.65 15.47 -10.86
C SER A 43 2.26 15.35 -11.49
N ALA A 44 2.18 14.90 -12.75
CA ALA A 44 0.89 14.65 -13.41
C ALA A 44 0.04 13.66 -12.59
N PRO A 45 -1.29 13.81 -12.59
CA PRO A 45 -2.18 12.85 -11.93
C PRO A 45 -2.02 11.45 -12.56
N PRO A 46 -2.39 10.37 -11.83
CA PRO A 46 -2.47 9.04 -12.40
C PRO A 46 -3.35 9.04 -13.65
N GLN A 47 -2.94 8.30 -14.68
CA GLN A 47 -3.66 8.26 -15.95
C GLN A 47 -5.01 7.55 -15.82
N ASP A 48 -5.13 6.65 -14.86
CA ASP A 48 -6.34 5.93 -14.52
C ASP A 48 -6.27 5.47 -13.05
N ILE A 49 -7.43 5.27 -12.42
CA ILE A 49 -7.58 4.85 -11.03
C ILE A 49 -8.70 3.82 -10.95
N ARG A 50 -8.41 2.63 -10.41
CA ARG A 50 -9.40 1.53 -10.32
C ARG A 50 -9.33 0.81 -8.96
N PRO A 51 -10.46 0.32 -8.43
CA PRO A 51 -10.42 -0.67 -7.35
C PRO A 51 -9.77 -1.96 -7.85
N LEU A 52 -8.85 -2.52 -7.07
CA LEU A 52 -8.18 -3.79 -7.36
C LEU A 52 -8.38 -4.78 -6.21
N THR A 53 -8.42 -6.06 -6.53
CA THR A 53 -8.32 -7.15 -5.54
C THR A 53 -7.11 -8.00 -5.87
N LEU A 54 -6.09 -7.97 -5.00
CA LEU A 54 -4.87 -8.76 -5.15
C LEU A 54 -5.05 -10.15 -4.53
N PRO A 55 -4.40 -11.20 -5.06
CA PRO A 55 -4.61 -12.57 -4.57
C PRO A 55 -4.16 -12.80 -3.12
N GLY A 56 -3.13 -12.09 -2.65
CA GLY A 56 -2.52 -12.28 -1.32
C GLY A 56 -3.25 -11.61 -0.16
N CYS A 57 -2.56 -11.47 0.97
CA CYS A 57 -3.13 -10.93 2.21
C CYS A 57 -2.35 -9.73 2.74
N VAL A 58 -3.06 -8.66 3.11
CA VAL A 58 -2.50 -7.63 3.99
C VAL A 58 -2.46 -8.11 5.43
N TYR A 59 -1.32 -7.89 6.09
CA TYR A 59 -1.12 -8.07 7.52
C TYR A 59 -0.48 -6.83 8.13
N PHE A 60 -0.62 -6.67 9.45
CA PHE A 60 -0.08 -5.53 10.16
C PHE A 60 1.06 -5.95 11.08
N ALA A 61 2.20 -5.30 10.93
CA ALA A 61 3.42 -5.60 11.67
C ALA A 61 4.26 -4.34 11.85
N TRP A 62 5.39 -4.50 12.56
CA TRP A 62 6.32 -3.43 12.94
C TRP A 62 5.63 -2.32 13.75
N GLU A 63 6.40 -1.42 14.36
CA GLU A 63 5.83 -0.26 15.07
C GLU A 63 6.24 1.02 14.37
N SER A 64 5.25 1.71 13.79
CA SER A 64 5.50 2.98 13.13
C SER A 64 5.58 4.12 14.15
N PRO A 65 6.64 4.94 14.14
CA PRO A 65 6.69 6.15 14.96
C PRO A 65 5.70 7.21 14.46
N VAL A 66 5.29 7.16 13.19
CA VAL A 66 4.29 8.06 12.62
C VAL A 66 2.90 7.60 13.05
N TRP A 67 2.57 6.34 12.85
CA TRP A 67 1.23 5.80 13.10
C TRP A 67 1.01 5.30 14.52
N THR A 68 2.06 5.23 15.34
CA THR A 68 2.04 4.73 16.72
C THR A 68 1.32 3.38 16.82
N GLY A 69 1.68 2.46 15.94
CA GLY A 69 1.06 1.14 15.78
C GLY A 69 1.56 0.39 14.54
N GLY A 70 1.01 -0.81 14.32
CA GLY A 70 1.25 -1.65 13.15
C GLY A 70 0.92 -0.97 11.83
N ILE A 71 1.73 -1.21 10.80
CA ILE A 71 1.47 -0.77 9.43
C ILE A 71 1.29 -1.96 8.50
N ALA A 72 0.62 -1.71 7.37
CA ALA A 72 0.27 -2.73 6.41
C ALA A 72 1.49 -3.23 5.63
N PHE A 73 1.63 -4.54 5.54
CA PHE A 73 2.51 -5.24 4.61
C PHE A 73 1.67 -6.22 3.79
N TYR A 74 2.18 -6.60 2.62
CA TYR A 74 1.52 -7.57 1.74
C TYR A 74 2.29 -8.89 1.73
N ALA A 75 1.56 -9.98 2.02
CA ALA A 75 2.00 -11.35 1.85
C ALA A 75 1.48 -11.85 0.50
N ASP A 76 2.37 -11.98 -0.49
CA ASP A 76 2.11 -12.62 -1.78
C ASP A 76 1.91 -14.14 -1.65
N ARG A 77 2.42 -14.71 -0.56
CA ARG A 77 2.20 -16.10 -0.14
C ARG A 77 1.74 -16.12 1.32
N PRO A 78 0.44 -15.88 1.58
CA PRO A 78 -0.07 -15.79 2.94
C PRO A 78 -0.05 -17.16 3.64
N LEU A 79 0.02 -17.14 4.98
CA LEU A 79 -0.02 -18.36 5.79
C LEU A 79 -1.37 -19.06 5.68
N THR A 80 -1.38 -20.38 5.90
CA THR A 80 -2.62 -21.15 5.99
C THR A 80 -3.54 -20.56 7.07
N GLY A 81 -4.81 -20.36 6.70
CA GLY A 81 -5.82 -19.76 7.58
C GLY A 81 -5.87 -18.23 7.55
N TRP A 82 -4.88 -17.55 6.93
CA TRP A 82 -5.01 -16.12 6.65
C TRP A 82 -6.02 -15.90 5.52
N PRO A 83 -6.79 -14.80 5.57
CA PRO A 83 -7.76 -14.51 4.53
C PRO A 83 -7.07 -14.20 3.20
N GLN A 84 -7.61 -14.75 2.12
CA GLN A 84 -7.21 -14.40 0.75
C GLN A 84 -7.90 -13.11 0.30
N GLY A 85 -7.35 -12.47 -0.72
CA GLY A 85 -7.92 -11.24 -1.26
C GLY A 85 -7.51 -10.02 -0.44
N THR A 86 -6.81 -9.11 -1.11
CA THR A 86 -6.41 -7.80 -0.60
C THR A 86 -7.07 -6.71 -1.43
N ALA A 87 -7.90 -5.90 -0.80
CA ALA A 87 -8.40 -4.68 -1.43
C ALA A 87 -7.25 -3.68 -1.59
N ALA A 88 -7.08 -3.20 -2.82
CA ALA A 88 -6.12 -2.19 -3.18
C ALA A 88 -6.78 -1.12 -4.04
N ARG A 89 -6.14 0.04 -4.12
CA ARG A 89 -6.44 1.07 -5.11
C ARG A 89 -5.33 1.08 -6.14
N GLY A 90 -5.68 0.78 -7.37
CA GLY A 90 -4.78 0.82 -8.52
C GLY A 90 -4.63 2.24 -9.02
N TYR A 91 -3.39 2.67 -9.20
CA TYR A 91 -3.04 3.93 -9.88
C TYR A 91 -2.19 3.60 -11.10
N LEU A 92 -2.63 3.98 -12.30
CA LEU A 92 -1.83 3.83 -13.51
C LEU A 92 -0.83 4.97 -13.60
N LEU A 93 0.45 4.64 -13.41
CA LEU A 93 1.56 5.58 -13.31
C LEU A 93 2.57 5.36 -14.44
N THR A 94 3.36 6.38 -14.74
CA THR A 94 4.61 6.16 -15.48
C THR A 94 5.58 5.31 -14.64
N ALA A 95 6.46 4.56 -15.31
CA ALA A 95 7.50 3.81 -14.59
C ALA A 95 8.39 4.73 -13.72
N GLN A 96 8.62 5.97 -14.17
CA GLN A 96 9.34 6.98 -13.41
C GLN A 96 8.58 7.41 -12.15
N GLN A 97 7.27 7.69 -12.26
CA GLN A 97 6.42 8.03 -11.11
C GLN A 97 6.39 6.88 -10.08
N PHE A 98 6.33 5.63 -10.54
CA PHE A 98 6.41 4.47 -9.64
C PHE A 98 7.78 4.38 -8.93
N SER A 99 8.87 4.63 -9.66
CA SER A 99 10.22 4.71 -9.09
C SER A 99 10.33 5.82 -8.03
N ASP A 100 9.77 6.99 -8.30
CA ASP A 100 9.77 8.16 -7.39
C ASP A 100 8.96 7.90 -6.13
N LEU A 101 7.75 7.35 -6.29
CA LEU A 101 6.89 6.93 -5.18
C LEU A 101 7.64 5.99 -4.23
N ARG A 102 8.24 4.94 -4.78
CA ARG A 102 8.98 3.94 -3.99
C ARG A 102 10.20 4.56 -3.32
N THR A 103 10.92 5.44 -4.03
CA THR A 103 12.08 6.17 -3.48
C THR A 103 11.68 6.99 -2.26
N GLN A 104 10.57 7.72 -2.35
CA GLN A 104 10.03 8.51 -1.24
C GLN A 104 9.56 7.64 -0.06
N GLU A 105 9.03 6.44 -0.31
CA GLU A 105 8.63 5.49 0.74
C GLU A 105 9.81 5.09 1.62
N MET A 106 11.02 5.06 1.05
CA MET A 106 12.28 4.77 1.76
C MET A 106 12.98 6.03 2.26
N TYR A 107 12.27 7.15 2.35
CA TYR A 107 12.78 8.44 2.84
C TYR A 107 13.96 8.98 2.02
N ARG A 108 14.04 8.61 0.74
CA ARG A 108 15.04 9.11 -0.22
C ARG A 108 14.42 10.15 -1.15
N VAL A 109 15.26 10.88 -1.87
CA VAL A 109 14.84 11.95 -2.79
C VAL A 109 14.78 11.42 -4.23
N PRO A 110 13.63 11.57 -4.92
CA PRO A 110 13.51 11.30 -6.34
C PRO A 110 14.59 11.96 -7.20
N GLY A 111 15.17 11.21 -8.14
CA GLY A 111 16.18 11.71 -9.08
C GLY A 111 17.63 11.67 -8.60
N GLU A 112 17.91 11.37 -7.33
CA GLU A 112 19.30 11.21 -6.83
C GLU A 112 19.93 9.86 -7.18
N ALA A 113 19.10 8.86 -7.52
CA ALA A 113 19.51 7.53 -7.95
C ALA A 113 18.83 7.15 -9.27
N PRO A 114 19.40 6.19 -10.04
CA PRO A 114 18.75 5.66 -11.23
C PRO A 114 17.36 5.09 -10.94
N ASP A 115 16.50 5.13 -11.96
CA ASP A 115 15.15 4.57 -11.87
C ASP A 115 15.18 3.05 -11.63
N LEU A 116 14.13 2.54 -10.99
CA LEU A 116 13.98 1.11 -10.72
C LEU A 116 14.08 0.29 -12.00
N ASP A 117 14.95 -0.72 -12.00
CA ASP A 117 14.94 -1.76 -13.02
C ASP A 117 13.90 -2.82 -12.69
N LEU A 118 12.83 -2.86 -13.48
CA LEU A 118 11.71 -3.78 -13.25
C LEU A 118 11.92 -5.18 -13.85
N ARG A 119 12.99 -5.42 -14.62
CA ARG A 119 13.18 -6.65 -15.40
C ARG A 119 13.10 -7.92 -14.54
N ASP A 120 13.80 -7.95 -13.42
CA ASP A 120 13.81 -9.13 -12.54
C ASP A 120 12.45 -9.35 -11.87
N THR A 121 11.79 -8.28 -11.43
CA THR A 121 10.44 -8.36 -10.83
C THR A 121 9.44 -8.92 -11.83
N LEU A 122 9.46 -8.44 -13.09
CA LEU A 122 8.55 -8.91 -14.13
C LEU A 122 8.85 -10.37 -14.54
N ARG A 123 10.14 -10.76 -14.54
CA ARG A 123 10.55 -12.11 -14.91
C ARG A 123 10.25 -13.14 -13.82
N HIS A 124 10.43 -12.77 -12.55
CA HIS A 124 10.41 -13.70 -11.43
C HIS A 124 9.19 -13.53 -10.51
N GLY A 125 8.36 -12.52 -10.77
CA GLY A 125 7.20 -12.16 -9.93
C GLY A 125 7.58 -11.35 -8.69
N ARG A 126 8.87 -11.29 -8.33
CA ARG A 126 9.37 -10.68 -7.09
C ARG A 126 10.83 -10.27 -7.24
N SER A 127 11.20 -9.14 -6.66
CA SER A 127 12.61 -8.74 -6.49
C SER A 127 12.83 -8.02 -5.17
N VAL A 128 13.92 -8.34 -4.47
CA VAL A 128 14.35 -7.66 -3.25
C VAL A 128 15.45 -6.67 -3.61
N LEU A 129 15.17 -5.39 -3.47
CA LEU A 129 16.05 -4.29 -3.89
C LEU A 129 16.97 -3.81 -2.76
N GLY A 130 16.69 -4.20 -1.52
CA GLY A 130 17.44 -3.76 -0.34
C GLY A 130 16.80 -4.20 0.98
N PRO A 131 17.40 -3.80 2.13
CA PRO A 131 17.01 -4.30 3.46
C PRO A 131 15.86 -3.51 4.13
N GLY A 132 15.41 -2.43 3.51
CA GLY A 132 14.33 -1.58 4.04
C GLY A 132 12.93 -2.21 3.94
N ARG A 133 11.98 -1.59 4.65
CA ARG A 133 10.64 -2.16 4.89
C ARG A 133 9.73 -2.26 3.66
N TYR A 134 10.01 -1.48 2.61
CA TYR A 134 9.27 -1.52 1.34
C TYR A 134 10.23 -1.66 0.15
N GLU A 135 11.29 -2.45 0.34
CA GLU A 135 12.32 -2.68 -0.68
C GLU A 135 12.07 -3.96 -1.49
N THR A 136 10.96 -4.66 -1.29
CA THR A 136 10.58 -5.81 -2.12
C THR A 136 9.46 -5.44 -3.08
N LEU A 137 9.71 -5.56 -4.38
CA LEU A 137 8.69 -5.42 -5.41
C LEU A 137 8.00 -6.77 -5.65
N ILE A 138 6.70 -6.72 -5.89
CA ILE A 138 5.88 -7.89 -6.26
C ILE A 138 5.10 -7.53 -7.53
N HIS A 139 5.18 -8.40 -8.53
CA HIS A 139 4.30 -8.40 -9.69
C HIS A 139 3.10 -9.31 -9.41
N VAL A 140 1.90 -8.72 -9.36
CA VAL A 140 0.66 -9.40 -8.93
C VAL A 140 -0.30 -9.74 -10.08
N GLY A 141 0.09 -9.43 -11.32
CA GLY A 141 -0.68 -9.68 -12.54
C GLY A 141 -0.60 -8.50 -13.51
N ASP A 142 -1.34 -8.54 -14.61
CA ASP A 142 -1.35 -7.51 -15.66
C ASP A 142 -2.77 -6.98 -15.89
N ILE A 143 -2.91 -5.69 -16.17
CA ILE A 143 -4.18 -5.04 -16.53
C ILE A 143 -3.94 -4.22 -17.79
N ASP A 144 -4.71 -4.49 -18.85
CA ASP A 144 -4.64 -3.81 -20.13
C ASP A 144 -3.20 -3.76 -20.72
N GLY A 145 -2.43 -4.83 -20.49
CA GLY A 145 -1.03 -4.96 -20.95
C GLY A 145 0.01 -4.24 -20.08
N ALA A 146 -0.38 -3.57 -19.00
CA ALA A 146 0.54 -2.97 -18.03
C ALA A 146 0.64 -3.83 -16.76
N PRO A 147 1.86 -4.04 -16.22
CA PRO A 147 2.05 -4.86 -15.02
C PRO A 147 1.51 -4.16 -13.79
N VAL A 148 0.87 -4.93 -12.92
CA VAL A 148 0.40 -4.52 -11.60
C VAL A 148 1.50 -4.82 -10.59
N LEU A 149 2.03 -3.77 -9.99
CA LEU A 149 3.13 -3.83 -9.05
C LEU A 149 2.70 -3.29 -7.68
N THR A 150 3.27 -3.87 -6.65
CA THR A 150 3.24 -3.32 -5.31
C THR A 150 4.60 -3.49 -4.64
N PHE A 151 4.78 -2.87 -3.49
CA PHE A 151 5.98 -3.05 -2.67
C PHE A 151 5.62 -3.47 -1.25
N THR A 152 6.48 -4.28 -0.64
CA THR A 152 6.32 -4.86 0.70
C THR A 152 7.70 -5.10 1.34
N SER A 153 7.72 -5.67 2.54
CA SER A 153 8.95 -6.11 3.19
C SER A 153 9.46 -7.43 2.59
N SER A 154 10.76 -7.67 2.68
CA SER A 154 11.34 -8.98 2.32
C SER A 154 11.07 -10.07 3.37
N TRP A 155 10.46 -9.71 4.49
CA TRP A 155 10.25 -10.59 5.64
C TRP A 155 9.34 -11.77 5.31
N ASP A 156 9.61 -12.89 5.96
CA ASP A 156 8.72 -14.05 5.98
C ASP A 156 7.53 -13.74 6.92
N PRO A 157 6.28 -13.72 6.44
CA PRO A 157 5.11 -13.53 7.28
C PRO A 157 5.01 -14.52 8.45
N ALA A 158 5.61 -15.71 8.35
CA ALA A 158 5.65 -16.70 9.43
C ALA A 158 6.58 -16.29 10.60
N ALA A 159 7.56 -15.43 10.34
CA ALA A 159 8.60 -15.05 11.29
C ALA A 159 8.44 -13.63 11.85
N VAL A 160 7.32 -12.96 11.55
CA VAL A 160 7.07 -11.57 11.94
C VAL A 160 6.04 -11.51 13.05
N ASP A 161 6.35 -10.75 14.10
CA ASP A 161 5.37 -10.41 15.13
C ASP A 161 4.31 -9.46 14.57
N LEU A 162 3.05 -9.92 14.60
CA LEU A 162 1.91 -9.09 14.25
C LEU A 162 1.74 -7.95 15.26
N ARG A 163 1.34 -6.78 14.77
CA ARG A 163 1.13 -5.58 15.58
C ARG A 163 -0.20 -4.95 15.24
N ALA A 164 -0.95 -4.60 16.28
CA ALA A 164 -2.20 -3.87 16.13
C ALA A 164 -1.95 -2.51 15.47
N PRO A 165 -2.63 -2.17 14.37
CA PRO A 165 -2.63 -0.81 13.86
C PRO A 165 -3.34 0.12 14.83
N SER A 166 -2.97 1.40 14.81
CA SER A 166 -3.66 2.42 15.58
C SER A 166 -5.02 2.78 14.96
N ALA A 167 -5.89 3.39 15.77
CA ALA A 167 -7.16 3.94 15.30
C ALA A 167 -6.95 4.84 14.09
N ARG A 168 -6.02 5.80 14.21
CA ARG A 168 -5.68 6.77 13.16
C ARG A 168 -5.26 6.10 11.84
N TYR A 169 -4.53 5.00 11.89
CA TYR A 169 -4.13 4.27 10.68
C TYR A 169 -5.32 3.53 10.06
N LEU A 170 -6.10 2.81 10.87
CA LEU A 170 -7.31 2.13 10.40
C LEU A 170 -8.33 3.11 9.80
N THR A 171 -8.46 4.30 10.38
CA THR A 171 -9.26 5.40 9.82
C THR A 171 -8.79 5.73 8.41
N VAL A 172 -7.49 5.90 8.17
CA VAL A 172 -7.00 6.17 6.80
C VAL A 172 -7.32 5.03 5.83
N LEU A 173 -7.19 3.77 6.26
CA LEU A 173 -7.55 2.62 5.42
C LEU A 173 -9.05 2.59 5.13
N ALA A 174 -9.90 2.79 6.14
CA ALA A 174 -11.35 2.82 5.99
C ALA A 174 -11.80 3.90 5.00
N THR A 175 -11.21 5.10 5.04
CA THR A 175 -11.50 6.15 4.04
C THR A 175 -11.17 5.65 2.64
N GLY A 176 -9.96 5.14 2.45
CA GLY A 176 -9.52 4.72 1.13
C GLY A 176 -10.34 3.55 0.58
N LEU A 177 -10.77 2.62 1.44
CA LEU A 177 -11.68 1.52 1.07
C LEU A 177 -13.06 2.04 0.64
N ALA A 178 -13.62 2.99 1.38
CA ALA A 178 -14.88 3.64 1.00
C ALA A 178 -14.76 4.38 -0.34
N GLU A 179 -13.69 5.16 -0.52
CA GLU A 179 -13.44 5.94 -1.74
C GLU A 179 -13.24 5.06 -2.98
N SER A 180 -12.48 3.98 -2.85
CA SER A 180 -12.06 3.18 -4.01
C SER A 180 -13.01 2.04 -4.35
N HIS A 181 -13.61 1.39 -3.35
CA HIS A 181 -14.48 0.23 -3.54
C HIS A 181 -15.96 0.55 -3.30
N HIS A 182 -16.30 1.77 -2.88
CA HIS A 182 -17.66 2.16 -2.49
C HIS A 182 -18.27 1.22 -1.43
N TRP A 183 -17.42 0.69 -0.56
CA TRP A 183 -17.84 -0.22 0.50
C TRP A 183 -18.59 0.51 1.61
N THR A 184 -19.66 -0.13 2.07
CA THR A 184 -20.40 0.25 3.27
C THR A 184 -19.52 0.11 4.53
N PRO A 185 -19.87 0.81 5.62
CA PRO A 185 -19.22 0.61 6.92
C PRO A 185 -19.08 -0.85 7.32
N GLU A 186 -20.14 -1.66 7.13
CA GLU A 186 -20.17 -3.08 7.48
C GLU A 186 -19.16 -3.89 6.66
N GLN A 187 -19.05 -3.63 5.36
CA GLN A 187 -18.07 -4.29 4.49
C GLN A 187 -16.63 -3.94 4.89
N ILE A 188 -16.38 -2.69 5.27
CA ILE A 188 -15.06 -2.24 5.75
C ILE A 188 -14.71 -2.93 7.07
N VAL A 189 -15.64 -2.96 8.04
CA VAL A 189 -15.45 -3.64 9.32
C VAL A 189 -15.20 -5.14 9.12
N ASP A 190 -15.95 -5.79 8.25
CA ASP A 190 -15.76 -7.20 7.91
C ASP A 190 -14.40 -7.48 7.29
N TYR A 191 -13.95 -6.62 6.38
CA TYR A 191 -12.66 -6.77 5.72
C TYR A 191 -11.50 -6.57 6.68
N LEU A 192 -11.48 -5.44 7.40
CA LEU A 192 -10.41 -5.06 8.31
C LEU A 192 -10.33 -6.01 9.51
N GLY A 193 -11.47 -6.37 10.12
CA GLY A 193 -11.52 -7.25 11.29
C GLY A 193 -10.98 -8.67 11.06
N LYS A 194 -10.84 -9.08 9.80
CA LYS A 194 -10.24 -10.37 9.42
C LYS A 194 -8.73 -10.28 9.16
N ARG A 195 -8.16 -9.09 8.99
CA ARG A 195 -6.74 -8.94 8.64
C ARG A 195 -5.84 -9.32 9.83
N PRO A 196 -4.77 -10.11 9.63
CA PRO A 196 -3.80 -10.43 10.68
C PRO A 196 -3.20 -9.15 11.28
N GLY A 197 -3.18 -9.07 12.61
CA GLY A 197 -2.80 -7.86 13.35
C GLY A 197 -3.99 -6.99 13.76
N VAL A 198 -5.09 -6.99 13.00
CA VAL A 198 -6.38 -6.44 13.45
C VAL A 198 -7.20 -7.51 14.17
N HIS A 199 -7.30 -8.70 13.56
CA HIS A 199 -8.01 -9.84 14.12
C HIS A 199 -7.48 -10.17 15.52
N GLY A 200 -8.38 -10.22 16.50
CA GLY A 200 -8.05 -10.47 17.91
C GLY A 200 -7.55 -9.25 18.70
N ASN A 201 -7.12 -8.18 18.03
CA ASN A 201 -6.64 -6.94 18.69
C ASN A 201 -7.67 -5.80 18.66
N TRP A 202 -8.63 -5.86 17.74
CA TRP A 202 -9.72 -4.90 17.62
C TRP A 202 -11.05 -5.63 17.74
N SER A 203 -11.92 -5.17 18.64
CA SER A 203 -13.28 -5.71 18.69
C SER A 203 -14.08 -5.21 17.49
N ARG A 204 -15.12 -5.96 17.11
CA ARG A 204 -16.01 -5.54 16.03
C ARG A 204 -16.76 -4.24 16.36
N SER A 205 -17.07 -4.00 17.64
CA SER A 205 -17.67 -2.72 18.09
C SER A 205 -16.70 -1.57 17.90
N ASP A 206 -15.45 -1.69 18.36
CA ASP A 206 -14.45 -0.62 18.22
C ASP A 206 -14.20 -0.27 16.74
N LEU A 207 -14.19 -1.28 15.87
CA LEU A 207 -14.09 -1.07 14.42
C LEU A 207 -15.33 -0.38 13.85
N ARG A 208 -16.54 -0.72 14.32
CA ARG A 208 -17.76 -0.04 13.89
C ARG A 208 -17.78 1.41 14.32
N ASP A 209 -17.43 1.70 15.57
CA ASP A 209 -17.40 3.08 16.08
C ASP A 209 -16.39 3.91 15.26
N LEU A 210 -15.18 3.35 15.03
CA LEU A 210 -14.15 3.99 14.21
C LEU A 210 -14.58 4.27 12.76
N VAL A 211 -15.34 3.37 12.15
CA VAL A 211 -15.80 3.50 10.74
C VAL A 211 -17.09 4.31 10.64
N GLY A 212 -17.95 4.24 11.66
CA GLY A 212 -19.28 4.84 11.74
C GLY A 212 -19.27 6.33 12.02
N ASP A 213 -18.25 6.86 12.73
CA ASP A 213 -18.04 8.30 12.99
C ASP A 213 -17.80 9.16 11.72
N ARG A 214 -18.05 8.60 10.53
CA ARG A 214 -17.61 9.10 9.22
C ARG A 214 -18.75 9.27 8.22
N TYR A 215 -19.95 8.86 8.60
CA TYR A 215 -21.19 8.94 7.84
C TYR A 215 -22.29 9.52 8.72
#